data_AF-A0A0W1R3B3-F1
#
_entry.id   AF-A0A0W1R3B3-F1
#
_cell.length_a   1.000
_cell.length_b   1.000
_cell.length_c   1.000
_cell.angle_alpha   90.00
_cell.angle_beta   90.00
_cell.angle_gamma   90.00
#
_symmetry.space_group_name_H-M   'P 1'
#
loop_
_entity.id
_entity.type
_entity.pdbx_description
1 polymer ?
#
loop_
_entity_poly.entity_id
_entity_poly.type
_entity_poly.pdbx_seq_one_letter_code
_entity_poly.pdbx_strand_id
1 'polypeptide(L)'
;MSAAHNTRQVADTELPGGGFSVPFGNGEQCHNGSGYRLTWHPARGRIKIAFFRVATDDRVALLQHIRTITISQRQASDCQLDDVVSLDDVPTELLALMKAAGYTPAEEVSAE
;
A
#
# COMPACT_ATOMS: atom_id res chain seq x y z
N MET A 1 19.45 -37.71 -23.46
CA MET A 1 18.28 -37.02 -22.89
C MET A 1 18.48 -36.83 -21.39
N SER A 2 17.87 -35.78 -20.83
CA SER A 2 17.91 -35.30 -19.44
C SER A 2 19.07 -34.38 -19.05
N ALA A 3 18.83 -33.09 -19.29
CA ALA A 3 19.48 -31.98 -18.62
C ALA A 3 19.04 -31.94 -17.14
N ALA A 4 20.01 -31.92 -16.23
CA ALA A 4 19.78 -31.70 -14.81
C ALA A 4 19.39 -30.23 -14.58
N HIS A 5 18.26 -30.03 -13.92
CA HIS A 5 17.73 -28.72 -13.54
C HIS A 5 18.64 -28.07 -12.49
N ASN A 6 19.27 -26.95 -12.88
CA ASN A 6 20.06 -26.11 -12.00
C ASN A 6 19.13 -25.12 -11.27
N THR A 7 18.59 -25.54 -10.14
CA THR A 7 17.79 -24.66 -9.26
C THR A 7 18.73 -23.72 -8.54
N ARG A 8 18.81 -22.48 -9.02
CA ARG A 8 19.60 -21.40 -8.45
C ARG A 8 18.96 -20.97 -7.12
N GLN A 9 19.50 -21.47 -6.01
CA GLN A 9 19.18 -21.06 -4.65
C GLN A 9 19.63 -19.60 -4.47
N VAL A 10 18.68 -18.68 -4.44
CA VAL A 10 18.95 -17.27 -4.13
C VAL A 10 19.11 -17.19 -2.63
N ALA A 11 20.30 -16.80 -2.18
CA ALA A 11 20.66 -16.72 -0.77
C ALA A 11 19.80 -15.67 -0.05
N ASP A 12 19.17 -16.10 1.04
CA ASP A 12 18.64 -15.25 2.10
C ASP A 12 19.77 -14.31 2.56
N THR A 13 19.70 -13.05 2.17
CA THR A 13 20.59 -12.02 2.69
C THR A 13 19.94 -11.48 3.95
N GLU A 14 20.34 -12.04 5.09
CA GLU A 14 20.00 -11.53 6.41
C GLU A 14 20.57 -10.10 6.54
N LEU A 15 19.70 -9.09 6.46
CA LEU A 15 20.07 -7.69 6.66
C LEU A 15 20.22 -7.40 8.17
N PRO A 16 21.30 -6.72 8.60
CA PRO A 16 21.56 -6.47 10.01
C PRO A 16 20.62 -5.40 10.59
N GLY A 17 19.80 -5.81 11.57
CA GLY A 17 19.73 -5.19 12.90
C GLY A 17 19.31 -3.71 13.05
N GLY A 18 18.72 -3.06 12.06
CA GLY A 18 18.04 -1.77 12.21
C GLY A 18 16.55 -1.96 11.94
N GLY A 19 15.70 -1.83 12.96
CA GLY A 19 14.26 -2.09 12.88
C GLY A 19 13.54 -1.17 11.90
N PHE A 20 13.61 -1.49 10.61
CA PHE A 20 12.65 -1.04 9.60
C PHE A 20 11.35 -1.77 9.91
N SER A 21 10.51 -1.17 10.76
CA SER A 21 9.16 -1.67 10.99
C SER A 21 8.28 -1.28 9.80
N VAL A 22 8.59 -1.82 8.62
CA VAL A 22 7.72 -1.70 7.46
C VAL A 22 6.41 -2.37 7.86
N PRO A 23 5.28 -1.64 7.95
CA PRO A 23 4.03 -2.30 8.22
C PRO A 23 3.81 -3.32 7.10
N PHE A 24 3.49 -4.57 7.45
CA PHE A 24 3.18 -5.60 6.45
C PHE A 24 2.13 -5.02 5.51
N GLY A 25 2.48 -4.86 4.24
CA GLY A 25 1.71 -4.05 3.33
C GLY A 25 2.12 -4.22 1.88
N ASN A 26 1.22 -3.86 0.99
CA ASN A 26 1.41 -4.01 -0.45
C ASN A 26 0.82 -2.81 -1.20
N GLY A 27 1.25 -2.65 -2.44
CA GLY A 27 0.68 -1.73 -3.40
C GLY A 27 0.22 -2.48 -4.65
N GLU A 28 -0.97 -2.16 -5.13
CA GLU A 28 -1.48 -2.71 -6.39
C GLU A 28 -2.18 -1.64 -7.22
N GLN A 29 -2.07 -1.75 -8.55
CA GLN A 29 -2.93 -1.03 -9.46
C GLN A 29 -4.31 -1.71 -9.48
N CYS A 30 -5.38 -0.94 -9.40
CA CYS A 30 -6.73 -1.47 -9.56
C CYS A 30 -6.93 -2.05 -10.96
N HIS A 31 -7.77 -3.08 -11.08
CA HIS A 31 -7.94 -3.87 -12.31
C HIS A 31 -8.29 -3.06 -13.57
N ASN A 32 -8.91 -1.90 -13.40
CA ASN A 32 -9.30 -0.99 -14.47
C ASN A 32 -8.24 0.10 -14.78
N GLY A 33 -7.09 0.08 -14.11
CA GLY A 33 -6.03 1.07 -14.25
C GLY A 33 -6.35 2.46 -13.67
N SER A 34 -7.57 2.71 -13.21
CA SER A 34 -8.05 4.04 -12.78
C SER A 34 -7.65 4.40 -11.35
N GLY A 35 -6.97 3.51 -10.64
CA GLY A 35 -6.64 3.70 -9.24
C GLY A 35 -5.45 2.87 -8.80
N TYR A 36 -4.89 3.25 -7.66
CA TYR A 36 -3.82 2.55 -6.98
C TYR A 36 -4.22 2.37 -5.51
N ARG A 37 -3.95 1.19 -4.95
CA ARG A 37 -4.32 0.84 -3.58
C ARG A 37 -3.09 0.48 -2.78
N LEU A 38 -2.92 1.11 -1.63
CA LEU A 38 -1.92 0.74 -0.63
C LEU A 38 -2.64 0.11 0.56
N THR A 39 -2.24 -1.09 0.95
CA THR A 39 -2.81 -1.79 2.12
C THR A 39 -1.73 -2.02 3.16
N TRP A 40 -2.04 -1.81 4.43
CA TRP A 40 -1.12 -2.10 5.53
C TRP A 40 -1.78 -2.43 6.85
N HIS A 41 -1.01 -3.03 7.75
CA HIS A 41 -1.47 -3.46 9.07
C HIS A 41 -0.79 -2.64 10.18
N PRO A 42 -1.42 -1.56 10.69
CA PRO A 42 -0.82 -0.74 11.73
C PRO A 42 -0.76 -1.45 13.10
N ALA A 43 -1.64 -2.43 13.33
CA ALA A 43 -1.68 -3.25 14.53
C ALA A 43 -2.44 -4.55 14.26
N ARG A 44 -2.30 -5.55 15.14
CA ARG A 44 -3.05 -6.81 15.04
C ARG A 44 -4.55 -6.53 15.05
N GLY A 45 -5.27 -7.09 14.09
CA GLY A 45 -6.72 -6.90 13.93
C GLY A 45 -7.09 -5.55 13.32
N ARG A 46 -6.14 -4.75 12.84
CA ARG A 46 -6.42 -3.52 12.08
C ARG A 46 -5.78 -3.60 10.70
N ILE A 47 -6.54 -3.18 9.70
CA ILE A 47 -6.11 -3.04 8.31
C ILE A 47 -6.44 -1.63 7.87
N LYS A 48 -5.48 -0.93 7.31
CA LYS A 48 -5.70 0.34 6.63
C LYS A 48 -5.49 0.17 5.13
N ILE A 49 -6.33 0.83 4.36
CA ILE A 49 -6.32 0.80 2.90
C ILE A 49 -6.42 2.25 2.41
N ALA A 50 -5.35 2.78 1.84
CA ALA A 50 -5.37 4.07 1.16
C ALA A 50 -5.75 3.84 -0.31
N PHE A 51 -6.74 4.61 -0.78
CA PHE A 51 -7.18 4.57 -2.16
C PHE A 51 -6.76 5.84 -2.89
N PHE A 52 -6.09 5.65 -4.02
CA PHE A 52 -5.67 6.73 -4.90
C PHE A 52 -6.40 6.62 -6.23
N ARG A 53 -6.91 7.74 -6.74
CA ARG A 53 -7.42 7.87 -8.11
C ARG A 53 -6.29 8.31 -9.02
N VAL A 54 -6.04 7.59 -10.12
CA VAL A 54 -5.06 8.03 -11.13
C VAL A 54 -5.74 9.09 -12.01
N ALA A 55 -5.24 10.33 -11.94
CA ALA A 55 -5.90 11.49 -12.53
C ALA A 55 -5.37 11.87 -13.93
N THR A 56 -4.11 11.54 -14.23
CA THR A 56 -3.45 11.93 -15.47
C THR A 56 -2.69 10.76 -16.10
N ASP A 57 -2.43 10.86 -17.41
CA ASP A 57 -1.58 9.91 -18.14
C ASP A 57 -0.15 9.87 -17.60
N ASP A 58 0.30 10.95 -16.94
CA ASP A 58 1.58 11.05 -16.22
C ASP A 58 1.58 10.29 -14.89
N ARG A 59 0.55 9.47 -14.62
CA ARG A 59 0.43 8.62 -13.44
C ARG A 59 0.44 9.40 -12.12
N VAL A 60 -0.08 10.63 -12.14
CA VAL A 60 -0.40 11.35 -10.90
C VAL A 60 -1.59 10.66 -10.25
N ALA A 61 -1.42 10.30 -8.99
CA ALA A 61 -2.38 9.50 -8.26
C ALA A 61 -2.77 10.25 -6.98
N LEU A 62 -4.02 10.70 -6.96
CA LEU A 62 -4.60 11.57 -5.94
C LEU A 62 -5.18 10.72 -4.83
N LEU A 63 -4.74 10.96 -3.59
CA LEU A 63 -5.33 10.33 -2.41
C LEU A 63 -6.80 10.76 -2.28
N GLN A 64 -7.70 9.80 -2.14
CA GLN A 64 -9.14 10.05 -2.02
C GLN A 64 -9.65 9.82 -0.60
N HIS A 65 -9.23 8.71 0.01
CA HIS A 65 -9.66 8.31 1.35
C HIS A 65 -8.78 7.19 1.89
N ILE A 66 -8.85 6.98 3.20
CA ILE A 66 -8.27 5.84 3.89
C ILE A 66 -9.39 5.07 4.57
N ARG A 67 -9.52 3.80 4.23
CA ARG A 67 -10.43 2.87 4.90
C ARG A 67 -9.71 2.15 6.02
N THR A 68 -10.29 2.15 7.22
CA THR A 68 -9.81 1.34 8.35
C THR A 68 -10.79 0.20 8.63
N ILE A 69 -10.29 -1.02 8.60
CA ILE A 69 -11.04 -2.24 8.93
C ILE A 69 -10.53 -2.76 10.27
N THR A 70 -11.43 -2.90 11.24
CA THR A 70 -11.13 -3.50 12.54
C THR A 70 -11.78 -4.88 12.63
N ILE A 71 -10.93 -5.91 12.73
CA ILE A 71 -11.34 -7.31 12.83
C ILE A 71 -11.33 -7.72 14.30
N SER A 72 -12.47 -8.19 14.80
CA SER A 72 -12.63 -8.70 16.16
C SER A 72 -13.22 -10.10 16.14
N GLN A 73 -12.75 -10.96 17.05
CA GLN A 73 -13.32 -12.28 17.30
C GLN A 73 -14.35 -12.27 18.44
N ARG A 74 -14.41 -11.18 19.21
CA ARG A 74 -15.28 -11.04 20.39
C ARG A 74 -16.47 -10.12 20.14
N GLN A 75 -16.41 -9.29 19.10
CA GLN A 75 -17.41 -8.30 18.73
C GLN A 75 -17.56 -8.27 17.21
N ALA A 76 -18.56 -7.56 16.72
CA ALA A 76 -18.71 -7.30 15.30
C ALA A 76 -17.44 -6.62 14.75
N SER A 77 -17.03 -7.03 13.55
CA SER A 77 -15.99 -6.31 12.82
C SER A 77 -16.55 -4.99 12.32
N ASP A 78 -15.71 -3.96 12.29
CA ASP A 78 -16.11 -2.61 11.94
C ASP A 78 -15.30 -2.08 10.76
N CYS A 79 -15.89 -1.13 10.05
CA CYS A 79 -15.31 -0.52 8.88
C CYS A 79 -15.57 0.99 8.89
N GLN A 80 -14.50 1.77 8.96
CA GLN A 80 -14.54 3.22 8.94
C GLN A 80 -13.89 3.75 7.66
N LEU A 81 -14.51 4.77 7.08
CA LEU A 81 -13.99 5.50 5.94
C LEU A 81 -13.58 6.89 6.42
N ASP A 82 -12.35 7.29 6.13
CA ASP A 82 -11.83 8.61 6.39
C ASP A 82 -11.59 9.33 5.05
N ASP A 83 -12.34 10.40 4.81
CA ASP A 83 -12.29 11.23 3.61
C ASP A 83 -11.49 12.52 3.82
N VAL A 84 -11.11 12.85 5.06
CA VAL A 84 -10.26 14.00 5.39
C VAL A 84 -8.85 13.48 5.66
N VAL A 85 -8.15 13.11 4.58
CA VAL A 85 -6.87 12.40 4.65
C VAL A 85 -5.74 13.18 4.02
N SER A 86 -4.54 13.00 4.56
CA SER A 86 -3.28 13.52 4.02
C SER A 86 -2.34 12.40 3.62
N LEU A 87 -1.35 12.70 2.76
CA LEU A 87 -0.27 11.75 2.48
C LEU A 87 0.53 11.39 3.73
N ASP A 88 0.56 12.26 4.74
CA ASP A 88 1.23 11.99 6.02
C ASP A 88 0.54 10.87 6.83
N ASP A 89 -0.72 10.53 6.52
CA ASP A 89 -1.44 9.40 7.12
C ASP A 89 -1.04 8.05 6.51
N VAL A 90 -0.29 8.07 5.41
CA VAL A 90 0.19 6.88 4.69
C VAL A 90 1.66 6.64 5.01
N PRO A 91 2.04 5.42 5.44
CA PRO A 91 3.44 5.09 5.69
C PRO A 91 4.35 5.43 4.50
N THR A 92 5.45 6.13 4.77
CA THR A 92 6.37 6.64 3.75
C THR A 92 6.94 5.51 2.88
N GLU A 93 7.16 4.33 3.45
CA GLU A 93 7.66 3.14 2.76
C GLU A 93 6.67 2.64 1.70
N LEU A 94 5.37 2.75 1.96
CA LEU A 94 4.33 2.37 1.00
C LEU A 94 4.19 3.40 -0.12
N LEU A 95 4.34 4.69 0.21
CA LEU A 95 4.45 5.74 -0.81
C LEU A 95 5.69 5.52 -1.69
N ALA A 96 6.79 5.01 -1.13
CA ALA A 96 7.98 4.66 -1.91
C ALA A 96 7.72 3.48 -2.87
N LEU A 97 6.93 2.47 -2.49
CA LEU A 97 6.51 1.39 -3.40
C LEU A 97 5.70 1.92 -4.58
N MET A 98 4.78 2.84 -4.31
CA MET A 98 3.97 3.48 -5.34
C MET A 98 4.82 4.31 -6.31
N LYS A 99 5.81 5.07 -5.79
CA LYS A 99 6.81 5.79 -6.59
C LYS A 99 7.67 4.85 -7.42
N ALA A 100 8.11 3.72 -6.86
CA ALA A 100 8.87 2.70 -7.57
C ALA A 100 8.06 2.04 -8.70
N ALA A 101 6.73 1.97 -8.58
CA ALA A 101 5.81 1.54 -9.63
C ALA A 101 5.56 2.61 -10.71
N GLY A 102 6.16 3.80 -10.58
CA GLY A 102 6.07 4.91 -11.53
C GLY A 102 4.86 5.82 -11.32
N TYR A 103 4.25 5.82 -10.14
CA TYR A 103 3.16 6.73 -9.80
C TYR A 103 3.65 7.88 -8.93
N THR A 104 3.07 9.06 -9.12
CA THR A 104 3.35 10.22 -8.28
C THR A 104 2.19 10.44 -7.31
N PRO A 105 2.33 10.10 -6.00
CA PRO A 105 1.29 10.35 -5.02
C PRO A 105 1.13 11.85 -4.79
N ALA A 106 -0.12 12.32 -4.77
CA ALA A 106 -0.50 13.69 -4.49
C ALA A 106 -1.80 13.73 -3.67
N GLU A 107 -2.06 14.85 -3.00
CA GLU A 107 -3.33 15.09 -2.31
C GLU A 107 -4.38 15.60 -3.29
N GLU A 108 -5.65 15.26 -3.09
CA GLU A 108 -6.73 15.91 -3.81
C GLU A 108 -6.91 17.33 -3.26
N VAL A 109 -6.38 18.30 -4.00
CA VAL A 109 -6.64 19.71 -3.71
C VAL A 109 -8.04 20.01 -4.22
N SER A 110 -9.01 20.14 -3.30
CA SER A 110 -10.32 20.69 -3.64
C SER A 110 -10.11 22.11 -4.16
N ALA A 111 -10.34 22.32 -5.45
CA ALA A 111 -10.37 23.65 -6.04
C ALA A 111 -11.62 24.37 -5.48
N GLU A 112 -11.38 25.29 -4.53
CA GLU A 112 -12.36 26.30 -4.12
C GLU A 112 -12.63 27.32 -5.22
#